data_AF-X0Z2A9-F1
#
_entry.id   AF-X0Z2A9-F1
#
_cell.length_a   1.000
_cell.length_b   1.000
_cell.length_c   1.000
_cell.angle_alpha   90.00
_cell.angle_beta   90.00
_cell.angle_gamma   90.00
#
_symmetry.space_group_name_H-M   'P 1'
#
loop_
_entity.id
_entity.type
_entity.pdbx_description
1 polymer ?
#
loop_
_entity_poly.entity_id
_entity_poly.type
_entity_poly.pdbx_seq_one_letter_code
_entity_poly.pdbx_strand_id
1 'polypeptide(L)'
;MPVIEVGHKPSGKEKVAHLSRIAREALKLSAEKSGVRLGELLKDEKGVPCPVWGNYWSLSHKSKCVAAVVSKDKVGIDIEEMKPRTESLFAHVASDE
;
A
#
# COMPACT_ATOMS: atom_id res chain seq x y z
N MET A 1 -19.54 7.21 12.90
CA MET A 1 -18.89 6.02 12.31
C MET A 1 -19.41 4.81 13.07
N PRO A 2 -19.87 3.73 12.42
CA PRO A 2 -20.35 2.57 13.17
C PRO A 2 -19.15 1.87 13.80
N VAL A 3 -19.25 1.67 15.12
CA VAL A 3 -18.30 0.88 15.92
C VAL A 3 -18.59 -0.59 15.60
N ILE A 4 -17.60 -1.31 15.10
CA ILE A 4 -17.71 -2.74 14.80
C ILE A 4 -17.85 -3.49 16.13
N GLU A 5 -18.98 -4.17 16.31
CA GLU A 5 -19.23 -5.04 17.46
C GLU A 5 -18.17 -6.15 17.53
N VAL A 6 -17.74 -6.44 18.75
CA VAL A 6 -16.74 -7.46 19.09
C VAL A 6 -17.35 -8.84 18.81
N GLY A 7 -17.10 -9.40 17.61
CA GLY A 7 -17.65 -10.72 17.28
C GLY A 7 -17.10 -11.44 16.04
N HIS A 8 -16.40 -10.76 15.14
CA HIS A 8 -15.86 -11.41 13.94
C HIS A 8 -14.37 -11.09 13.77
N LYS A 9 -13.50 -12.06 14.03
CA LYS A 9 -12.08 -11.94 13.71
C LYS A 9 -11.95 -12.18 12.20
N PRO A 10 -11.69 -11.15 11.39
CA PRO A 10 -11.65 -11.32 9.94
C PRO A 10 -10.56 -12.32 9.57
N SER A 11 -10.85 -13.15 8.58
CA SER A 11 -9.84 -14.01 7.94
C SER A 11 -8.68 -13.16 7.41
N GLY A 12 -7.52 -13.80 7.21
CA GLY A 12 -6.34 -13.09 6.67
C GLY A 12 -6.65 -12.39 5.34
N LYS A 13 -7.48 -13.00 4.48
CA LYS A 13 -7.88 -12.44 3.18
C LYS A 13 -8.76 -11.20 3.34
N GLU A 14 -9.75 -11.24 4.24
CA GLU A 14 -10.62 -10.10 4.51
C GLU A 14 -9.84 -8.91 5.10
N LYS A 15 -8.89 -9.20 5.99
CA LYS A 15 -8.01 -8.17 6.54
C LYS A 15 -7.17 -7.52 5.44
N VAL A 16 -6.59 -8.30 4.53
CA VAL A 16 -5.82 -7.78 3.39
C VAL A 16 -6.71 -6.94 2.47
N ALA A 17 -7.90 -7.42 2.11
CA ALA A 17 -8.84 -6.66 1.28
C ALA A 17 -9.22 -5.32 1.93
N HIS A 18 -9.48 -5.32 3.24
CA HIS A 18 -9.79 -4.11 3.99
C HIS A 18 -8.63 -3.09 3.98
N LEU A 19 -7.40 -3.53 4.27
CA LEU A 19 -6.21 -2.68 4.21
C LEU A 19 -5.97 -2.14 2.79
N SER A 20 -6.18 -2.98 1.78
CA SER A 20 -6.05 -2.61 0.38
C SER A 20 -7.06 -1.52 -0.02
N ARG A 21 -8.29 -1.57 0.50
CA ARG A 21 -9.29 -0.52 0.30
C ARG A 21 -8.86 0.80 0.95
N ILE A 22 -8.44 0.78 2.21
CA ILE A 22 -7.99 2.00 2.91
C ILE A 22 -6.74 2.60 2.23
N ALA A 23 -5.81 1.78 1.74
CA ALA A 23 -4.66 2.27 0.99
C ALA A 23 -5.07 3.02 -0.30
N ARG A 24 -6.13 2.57 -0.99
CA ARG A 24 -6.69 3.29 -2.15
C ARG A 24 -7.37 4.61 -1.76
N GLU A 25 -8.00 4.67 -0.60
CA GLU A 25 -8.52 5.94 -0.04
C GLU A 25 -7.38 6.92 0.25
N ALA A 26 -6.28 6.44 0.83
CA ALA A 26 -5.07 7.26 1.03
C ALA A 26 -4.49 7.76 -0.31
N LEU A 27 -4.56 6.95 -1.37
CA LEU A 27 -4.10 7.37 -2.70
C LEU A 27 -4.98 8.45 -3.29
N LYS A 28 -6.31 8.34 -3.12
CA LYS A 28 -7.24 9.38 -3.53
C LYS A 28 -6.91 10.70 -2.83
N LEU A 29 -6.64 10.67 -1.52
CA LEU A 29 -6.20 11.86 -0.78
C LEU A 29 -4.86 12.41 -1.30
N SER A 30 -3.90 11.55 -1.63
CA SER A 30 -2.64 11.98 -2.24
C SER A 30 -2.89 12.66 -3.59
N ALA A 31 -3.77 12.10 -4.42
CA ALA A 31 -4.13 12.66 -5.72
C ALA A 31 -4.81 14.03 -5.60
N GLU A 32 -5.78 14.14 -4.70
CA GLU A 32 -6.46 15.40 -4.40
C GLU A 32 -5.47 16.49 -3.95
N LYS A 33 -4.56 16.16 -3.02
CA LYS A 33 -3.51 17.09 -2.56
C LYS A 33 -2.52 17.48 -3.64
N SER A 34 -2.23 16.58 -4.58
CA SER A 34 -1.37 16.83 -5.73
C SER A 34 -2.10 17.49 -6.91
N GLY A 35 -3.40 17.77 -6.79
CA GLY A 35 -4.20 18.38 -7.86
C GLY A 35 -4.37 17.48 -9.09
N VAL A 36 -4.18 16.16 -8.93
CA VAL A 36 -4.31 15.19 -10.03
C VAL A 36 -5.57 14.34 -9.83
N ARG A 37 -6.17 13.91 -10.93
CA ARG A 37 -7.23 12.92 -10.91
C ARG A 37 -6.63 11.55 -11.25
N LEU A 38 -7.08 10.52 -10.55
CA LEU A 38 -6.78 9.14 -10.87
C LEU A 38 -8.07 8.48 -11.38
N GLY A 39 -8.00 7.88 -12.56
CA GLY A 39 -9.00 6.97 -13.09
C GLY A 39 -8.87 5.56 -12.50
N GLU A 40 -9.12 4.55 -13.32
CA GLU A 40 -9.03 3.15 -12.91
C GLU A 40 -7.59 2.75 -12.53
N LEU A 41 -7.45 2.09 -11.38
CA LEU A 41 -6.16 1.65 -10.84
C LEU A 41 -5.88 0.21 -11.29
N LEU A 42 -5.18 0.08 -12.42
CA LEU A 42 -4.81 -1.21 -12.98
C LEU A 42 -3.41 -1.64 -12.52
N LYS A 43 -3.19 -2.95 -12.50
CA LYS A 43 -1.87 -3.55 -12.30
C LYS A 43 -1.58 -4.49 -13.47
N ASP A 44 -0.31 -4.61 -13.82
CA ASP A 44 0.11 -5.57 -14.84
C ASP A 44 0.13 -7.01 -14.28
N GLU A 45 0.52 -7.97 -15.13
CA GLU A 45 0.62 -9.39 -14.80
C GLU A 45 1.61 -9.69 -13.66
N LYS A 46 2.58 -8.79 -13.42
CA LYS A 46 3.55 -8.87 -12.32
C LYS A 46 3.07 -8.15 -11.07
N GLY A 47 1.85 -7.61 -11.08
CA GLY A 47 1.25 -6.86 -9.97
C GLY A 47 1.79 -5.44 -9.82
N VAL A 48 2.55 -4.94 -10.80
CA VAL A 48 3.12 -3.59 -10.81
C VAL A 48 2.01 -2.58 -11.13
N PRO A 49 1.88 -1.48 -10.36
CA PRO A 49 0.95 -0.40 -10.66
C PRO A 49 1.15 0.19 -12.07
N CYS A 50 0.10 0.17 -12.89
CA CYS A 50 0.10 0.85 -14.19
C CYS A 50 -0.14 2.35 -14.00
N PRO A 51 0.64 3.24 -14.66
CA PRO A 51 0.42 4.68 -14.57
C PRO A 51 -0.97 5.08 -15.08
N VAL A 52 -1.56 6.10 -14.47
CA VAL A 52 -2.88 6.63 -14.86
C VAL A 52 -2.72 8.05 -15.37
N TRP A 53 -2.99 8.24 -16.67
CA TRP A 53 -2.81 9.52 -17.37
C TRP A 53 -1.43 10.14 -17.14
N GLY A 54 -0.38 9.32 -17.18
CA GLY A 54 1.00 9.72 -16.95
C GLY A 54 1.39 9.95 -15.48
N ASN A 55 0.51 9.69 -14.52
CA ASN A 55 0.84 9.73 -13.09
C ASN A 55 1.15 8.32 -12.58
N TYR A 56 2.30 8.18 -11.94
CA TYR A 56 2.71 6.95 -11.27
C TYR A 56 2.18 6.95 -9.84
N TRP A 57 1.96 5.75 -9.30
CA TRP A 57 1.44 5.60 -7.95
C TRP A 57 1.97 4.35 -7.29
N SER A 58 2.07 4.39 -5.97
CA SER A 58 2.47 3.25 -5.15
C SER A 58 1.65 3.22 -3.86
N LEU A 59 1.35 2.01 -3.39
CA LEU A 59 0.62 1.73 -2.16
C LEU A 59 1.45 0.77 -1.31
N SER A 60 1.48 0.97 0.00
CA SER A 60 1.91 -0.06 0.94
C SER A 60 0.97 -0.11 2.13
N HIS A 61 0.78 -1.30 2.70
CA HIS A 61 -0.05 -1.49 3.87
C HIS A 61 0.53 -2.55 4.81
N LYS A 62 0.48 -2.26 6.11
CA LYS A 62 0.73 -3.22 7.20
C LYS A 62 -0.48 -3.23 8.12
N SER A 63 -0.46 -4.15 9.08
CA SER A 63 -1.61 -4.36 9.98
C SER A 63 -2.07 -3.09 10.71
N LYS A 64 -1.18 -2.12 10.94
CA LYS A 64 -1.46 -0.90 11.72
C LYS A 64 -1.43 0.39 10.90
N CYS A 65 -0.95 0.37 9.66
CA CYS A 65 -0.77 1.58 8.86
C CYS A 65 -0.94 1.30 7.37
N VAL A 66 -1.36 2.33 6.64
CA VAL A 66 -1.37 2.36 5.18
C VAL A 66 -0.66 3.62 4.70
N ALA A 67 -0.06 3.54 3.52
CA ALA A 67 0.54 4.66 2.84
C ALA A 67 0.28 4.57 1.35
N ALA A 68 0.20 5.74 0.72
CA ALA A 68 0.00 5.87 -0.71
C ALA A 68 0.68 7.14 -1.18
N VAL A 69 1.18 7.11 -2.41
CA VAL A 69 1.74 8.28 -3.08
C VAL A 69 1.37 8.27 -4.55
N VAL A 70 1.13 9.45 -5.10
CA VAL A 70 1.07 9.71 -6.54
C VAL A 70 2.21 10.65 -6.92
N SER A 71 2.79 10.47 -8.11
CA SER A 71 3.89 11.27 -8.62
C SER A 71 3.81 11.42 -10.14
N LYS A 72 4.45 12.47 -10.66
CA LYS A 72 4.68 12.62 -12.10
C LYS A 72 5.78 11.70 -12.61
N ASP A 73 6.68 11.29 -11.73
CA ASP A 73 7.79 10.38 -12.02
C ASP A 73 7.56 9.00 -11.38
N LYS A 74 8.26 7.98 -11.89
CA LYS A 74 8.22 6.62 -11.34
C LYS A 74 8.49 6.66 -9.83
N VAL A 75 7.63 6.00 -9.05
CA VAL A 75 7.68 6.01 -7.58
C VAL A 75 7.36 4.63 -7.01
N GLY A 76 8.06 4.27 -5.95
CA GLY A 76 7.79 3.10 -5.13
C GLY A 76 7.92 3.48 -3.65
N ILE A 77 7.03 2.96 -2.81
CA ILE A 77 7.09 3.14 -1.35
C ILE A 77 6.85 1.81 -0.66
N ASP A 78 7.45 1.66 0.51
CA ASP A 78 7.10 0.61 1.45
C ASP A 78 7.04 1.16 2.87
N ILE A 79 6.19 0.56 3.69
CA ILE A 79 6.07 0.89 5.11
C ILE A 79 6.25 -0.37 5.94
N GLU A 80 7.04 -0.26 6.99
CA GLU A 80 7.31 -1.35 7.93
C GLU A 80 7.16 -0.85 9.36
N GLU A 81 6.74 -1.76 10.25
CA GLU A 81 6.78 -1.46 11.68
C GLU A 81 8.24 -1.48 12.15
N MET A 82 8.64 -0.41 12.84
CA MET A 82 9.91 -0.32 13.54
C MET A 82 9.88 -1.29 14.72
N LYS A 83 10.57 -2.42 14.57
CA LYS A 83 10.73 -3.45 15.60
C LYS A 83 12.03 -4.21 15.39
N PRO A 84 12.62 -4.80 16.44
CA PRO A 84 13.76 -5.70 16.29
C PRO A 84 13.47 -6.82 15.30
N ARG A 85 14.47 -7.20 14.50
CA ARG A 85 14.40 -8.29 13.52
C ARG A 85 15.50 -9.30 13.84
N THR A 86 15.32 -10.54 13.37
CA THR A 86 16.32 -11.60 13.56
C THR A 86 17.52 -11.35 12.67
N GLU A 87 18.72 -11.72 13.13
CA GLU A 87 19.96 -11.61 12.34
C GLU A 87 19.86 -12.33 11.00
N SER A 88 19.20 -13.49 10.98
CA SER A 88 18.94 -14.25 9.75
C SER A 88 18.16 -13.47 8.69
N LEU A 89 17.25 -12.57 9.10
CA LEU A 89 16.51 -11.73 8.14
C LEU A 89 17.43 -10.70 7.50
N PHE A 90 18.35 -10.11 8.27
CA PHE A 90 19.34 -9.17 7.72
C PHE A 90 20.27 -9.89 6.74
N ALA A 91 20.75 -11.08 7.08
CA ALA A 91 21.61 -11.87 6.19
C ALA A 91 20.92 -12.22 4.86
N HIS A 92 19.61 -12.49 4.89
CA HIS A 92 18.86 -12.81 3.67
C HIS A 92 18.53 -11.59 2.81
N VAL A 93 18.23 -10.44 3.41
CA VAL A 93 17.80 -9.24 2.66
C VAL A 93 18.99 -8.41 2.18
N ALA A 94 20.13 -8.50 2.87
CA ALA A 94 21.37 -7.80 2.52
C ALA A 94 22.44 -8.74 1.92
N SER A 95 22.03 -9.89 1.36
CA SER A 95 22.94 -10.73 0.58
C SER A 95 23.38 -10.01 -0.70
N ASP A 96 24.61 -10.29 -1.13
CA ASP A 96 25.13 -9.83 -2.44
C ASP A 96 24.57 -10.66 -3.63
N GLU A 97 23.75 -11.67 -3.33
CA GLU A 97 22.93 -12.46 -4.26
C GLU A 97 21.47 -12.00 -4.21
#